data_AF-V5HBI8-F1
#
_entry.id   AF-V5HBI8-F1
#
_cell.length_a   1.000
_cell.length_b   1.000
_cell.length_c   1.000
_cell.angle_alpha   90.00
_cell.angle_beta   90.00
_cell.angle_gamma   90.00
#
_symmetry.space_group_name_H-M   'P 1'
#
loop_
_entity.id
_entity.type
_entity.pdbx_description
1 polymer ?
#
loop_
_entity_poly.entity_id
_entity_poly.type
_entity_poly.pdbx_seq_one_letter_code
_entity_poly.pdbx_strand_id
1 'polypeptide(L)'
;MGGTARCVSVLMLTSRPFESSITAQIQIKQNRHTDPSRNEVVKMTAYTPQSGIKYMIRTTNPETAELLYNQRLVFTDQLSCRVLVQEINGEKQCQLWVTHRRGGSVPKSCQTAYHEQCSAKIKIYDAECVNN
;
A
#
# COMPACT_ATOMS: atom_id res chain seq x y z
N MET A 1 4.27 12.58 11.63
CA MET A 1 3.25 11.84 12.43
C MET A 1 3.20 10.39 11.94
N GLY A 2 3.09 9.41 12.84
CA GLY A 2 2.65 8.05 12.49
C GLY A 2 3.66 6.91 12.70
N GLY A 3 4.29 6.81 13.87
CA GLY A 3 5.23 5.73 14.21
C GLY A 3 4.59 4.46 14.81
N THR A 4 3.29 4.24 14.68
CA THR A 4 2.61 3.19 15.49
C THR A 4 1.68 2.27 14.72
N ALA A 5 1.28 2.62 13.48
CA ALA A 5 0.30 1.85 12.73
C ALA A 5 0.71 0.38 12.59
N ARG A 6 -0.23 -0.51 12.90
CA ARG A 6 -0.11 -1.96 12.86
C ARG A 6 -1.26 -2.59 12.09
N CYS A 7 -1.05 -3.81 11.63
CA CYS A 7 -2.01 -4.63 10.89
C CYS A 7 -2.64 -3.91 9.70
N VAL A 8 -1.85 -3.08 9.01
CA VAL A 8 -2.32 -2.39 7.81
C VAL A 8 -2.57 -3.41 6.70
N SER A 9 -3.80 -3.50 6.22
CA SER A 9 -4.21 -4.43 5.18
C SER A 9 -5.21 -3.82 4.22
N VAL A 10 -5.25 -4.35 3.00
CA VAL A 10 -6.26 -3.99 1.99
C VAL A 10 -7.25 -5.13 1.91
N LEU A 11 -8.50 -4.89 2.34
CA LEU A 11 -9.51 -5.94 2.51
C LEU A 11 -10.39 -6.13 1.27
N MET A 12 -10.74 -5.03 0.60
CA MET A 12 -11.65 -5.05 -0.53
C MET A 12 -11.11 -4.17 -1.65
N LEU A 13 -11.18 -4.69 -2.88
CA LEU A 13 -10.83 -3.98 -4.10
C LEU A 13 -12.00 -4.07 -5.06
N THR A 14 -12.72 -2.97 -5.25
CA THR A 14 -13.77 -2.90 -6.27
C THR A 14 -13.22 -2.18 -7.48
N SER A 15 -13.15 -2.87 -8.62
CA SER A 15 -12.77 -2.24 -9.88
C SER A 15 -13.86 -1.26 -10.32
N ARG A 16 -13.47 -0.07 -10.76
CA ARG A 16 -14.40 0.87 -11.38
C ARG A 16 -14.37 0.62 -12.89
N PRO A 17 -15.47 0.16 -13.50
CA PRO A 17 -15.50 -0.11 -14.93
C PRO A 17 -15.19 1.17 -15.71
N PHE A 18 -14.47 1.04 -16.82
CA PHE A 18 -14.04 2.13 -17.70
C PHE A 18 -13.03 3.13 -17.11
N GLU A 19 -12.60 2.92 -15.87
CA GLU A 19 -11.51 3.66 -15.25
C GLU A 19 -10.34 2.73 -14.96
N SER A 20 -9.11 3.25 -15.01
CA SER A 20 -7.96 2.55 -14.42
C SER A 20 -7.90 2.79 -12.92
N SER A 21 -9.03 2.61 -12.23
CA SER A 21 -9.16 2.91 -10.82
C SER A 21 -9.84 1.77 -10.06
N ILE A 22 -9.50 1.66 -8.78
CA ILE A 22 -10.10 0.76 -7.82
C ILE A 22 -10.53 1.55 -6.60
N THR A 23 -11.64 1.14 -5.98
CA THR A 23 -11.98 1.56 -4.62
C THR A 23 -11.43 0.51 -3.66
N ALA A 24 -10.60 0.94 -2.72
CA ALA A 24 -9.92 0.09 -1.76
C ALA A 24 -10.39 0.44 -0.34
N GLN A 25 -10.66 -0.58 0.48
CA GLN A 25 -10.80 -0.42 1.93
C GLN A 25 -9.50 -0.83 2.62
N ILE A 26 -8.86 0.13 3.27
CA ILE A 26 -7.65 -0.06 4.06
C ILE A 26 -8.05 -0.19 5.52
N GLN A 27 -7.71 -1.31 6.14
CA GLN A 27 -7.87 -1.51 7.58
C GLN A 27 -6.57 -1.18 8.30
N ILE A 28 -6.64 -0.44 9.41
CA ILE A 28 -5.47 -0.01 10.20
C ILE A 28 -5.78 -0.22 11.68
N LYS A 29 -4.81 -0.74 12.44
CA LYS A 29 -4.82 -0.73 13.92
C LYS A 29 -3.74 0.26 14.41
N GLN A 30 -4.01 0.99 15.49
CA GLN A 30 -3.19 2.17 15.82
C GLN A 30 -1.83 1.83 16.43
N ASN A 31 -1.72 0.85 17.34
CA ASN A 31 -0.47 0.51 18.06
C ASN A 31 -0.27 -1.01 18.26
N ARG A 32 -1.34 -1.74 18.55
CA ARG A 32 -1.33 -3.18 18.86
C ARG A 32 -2.26 -3.96 17.93
N HIS A 33 -2.01 -5.25 17.76
CA HIS A 33 -2.90 -6.12 16.99
C HIS A 33 -4.29 -6.28 17.64
N THR A 34 -4.42 -5.98 18.94
CA THR A 34 -5.70 -5.98 19.69
C THR A 34 -6.44 -4.65 19.65
N ASP A 35 -5.84 -3.58 19.13
CA ASP A 35 -6.50 -2.28 19.06
C ASP A 35 -7.70 -2.34 18.11
N PRO A 36 -8.75 -1.53 18.34
CA PRO A 36 -9.88 -1.45 17.43
C PRO A 36 -9.40 -1.05 16.02
N SER A 37 -9.94 -1.73 15.01
CA SER A 37 -9.60 -1.42 13.63
C SER A 37 -10.32 -0.18 13.14
N ARG A 38 -9.60 0.71 12.49
CA ARG A 38 -10.13 1.81 11.69
C ARG A 38 -10.12 1.41 10.22
N ASN A 39 -11.22 1.69 9.52
CA ASN A 39 -11.34 1.47 8.09
C ASN A 39 -11.27 2.81 7.36
N GLU A 40 -10.47 2.87 6.30
CA GLU A 40 -10.33 4.01 5.41
C GLU A 40 -10.69 3.56 3.99
N VAL A 41 -11.66 4.23 3.38
CA VAL A 41 -12.06 3.95 2.00
C VAL A 41 -11.37 4.96 1.09
N VAL A 42 -10.63 4.47 0.09
CA VAL A 42 -9.86 5.31 -0.82
C VAL A 42 -10.11 4.90 -2.28
N LYS A 43 -10.06 5.87 -3.19
CA LYS A 43 -10.00 5.61 -4.63
C LYS A 43 -8.54 5.67 -5.08
N MET A 44 -8.03 4.57 -5.61
CA MET A 44 -6.68 4.45 -6.16
C MET A 44 -6.75 4.39 -7.69
N THR A 45 -6.14 5.36 -8.36
CA THR A 45 -6.15 5.49 -9.83
C THR A 45 -4.74 5.29 -10.38
N ALA A 46 -4.56 4.30 -11.25
CA ALA A 46 -3.31 4.07 -11.94
C ALA A 46 -3.15 5.05 -13.13
N TYR A 47 -1.98 5.68 -13.24
CA TYR A 47 -1.63 6.59 -14.33
C TYR A 47 -0.13 6.55 -14.62
N THR A 48 0.28 7.08 -15.78
CA THR A 48 1.67 7.45 -16.06
C THR A 48 1.65 8.82 -16.73
N PRO A 49 2.57 9.74 -16.38
CA PRO A 49 2.64 11.06 -17.02
C PRO A 49 2.95 11.03 -18.53
N GLN A 50 3.46 9.91 -19.03
CA GLN A 50 3.85 9.64 -20.42
C GLN A 50 3.11 8.39 -20.93
N SER A 51 3.09 8.17 -22.26
CA SER A 51 2.53 6.94 -22.83
C SER A 51 3.32 5.71 -22.38
N GLY A 52 2.63 4.62 -22.07
CA GLY A 52 3.26 3.35 -21.66
C GLY A 52 2.64 2.71 -20.42
N ILE A 53 3.43 1.88 -19.73
CA ILE A 53 3.01 1.13 -18.54
C ILE A 53 2.66 2.09 -17.41
N LYS A 54 1.47 1.91 -16.83
CA LYS A 54 0.98 2.67 -15.67
C LYS A 54 1.76 2.31 -14.42
N TYR A 55 2.57 3.24 -13.90
CA TYR A 55 3.41 3.00 -12.72
C TYR A 55 3.16 3.98 -11.58
N MET A 56 2.35 5.02 -11.77
CA MET A 56 1.92 5.91 -10.69
C MET A 56 0.53 5.53 -10.20
N ILE A 57 0.30 5.68 -8.91
CA ILE A 57 -0.97 5.44 -8.23
C ILE A 57 -1.34 6.73 -7.52
N ARG A 58 -2.47 7.32 -7.92
CA ARG A 58 -3.07 8.48 -7.25
C ARG A 58 -4.10 7.99 -6.26
N THR A 59 -3.94 8.31 -4.99
CA THR A 59 -4.89 7.95 -3.93
C THR A 59 -5.70 9.17 -3.53
N THR A 60 -7.03 9.05 -3.59
CA THR A 60 -7.99 10.13 -3.33
C THR A 60 -9.08 9.69 -2.37
N ASN A 61 -9.68 10.65 -1.65
CA ASN A 61 -10.95 10.43 -0.97
C ASN A 61 -12.05 10.20 -2.03
N PRO A 62 -12.82 9.10 -1.96
CA PRO A 62 -13.81 8.75 -2.98
C PRO A 62 -15.02 9.69 -3.01
N GLU A 63 -15.32 10.41 -1.92
CA GLU A 63 -16.46 11.32 -1.79
C GLU A 63 -16.10 12.75 -2.19
N THR A 64 -14.96 13.24 -1.69
CA THR A 64 -14.55 14.64 -1.89
C THR A 64 -13.61 14.84 -3.08
N ALA A 65 -13.09 13.75 -3.66
CA ALA A 65 -12.01 13.74 -4.66
C ALA A 65 -10.69 14.39 -4.17
N GLU A 66 -10.55 14.63 -2.86
CA GLU A 66 -9.34 15.19 -2.26
C GLU A 66 -8.14 14.26 -2.50
N LEU A 67 -7.01 14.83 -2.92
CA LEU A 67 -5.75 14.11 -3.06
C LEU A 67 -5.18 13.79 -1.68
N LEU A 68 -5.07 12.50 -1.36
CA LEU A 68 -4.44 12.04 -0.13
C LEU A 68 -2.93 11.92 -0.32
N TYR A 69 -2.50 11.20 -1.36
CA TYR A 69 -1.10 11.03 -1.72
C TYR A 69 -0.93 10.39 -3.11
N ASN A 70 0.26 10.55 -3.69
CA ASN A 70 0.68 9.82 -4.88
C ASN A 70 1.79 8.82 -4.53
N GLN A 71 1.75 7.69 -5.20
CA GLN A 71 2.72 6.61 -5.05
C GLN A 71 3.25 6.18 -6.42
N ARG A 72 4.49 5.72 -6.43
CA ARG A 72 5.18 5.13 -7.57
C ARG A 72 5.37 3.64 -7.31
N LEU A 73 4.83 2.80 -8.18
CA LEU A 73 5.14 1.38 -8.25
C LEU A 73 6.54 1.21 -8.83
N VAL A 74 7.48 0.79 -8.00
CA VAL A 74 8.89 0.58 -8.39
C VAL A 74 9.19 -0.88 -8.70
N PHE A 75 8.46 -1.80 -8.09
CA PHE A 75 8.59 -3.23 -8.37
C PHE A 75 7.30 -3.98 -8.05
N THR A 76 7.00 -4.98 -8.86
CA THR A 76 6.01 -6.00 -8.54
C THR A 76 6.38 -7.31 -9.23
N ASP A 77 6.15 -8.42 -8.55
CA ASP A 77 6.19 -9.74 -9.17
C ASP A 77 4.84 -10.13 -9.81
N GLN A 78 3.90 -9.17 -9.88
CA GLN A 78 2.51 -9.30 -10.36
C GLN A 78 1.62 -10.30 -9.62
N LEU A 79 2.18 -11.06 -8.68
CA LEU A 79 1.52 -12.20 -8.06
C LEU A 79 1.36 -12.04 -6.56
N SER A 80 2.45 -11.69 -5.88
CA SER A 80 2.54 -11.86 -4.43
C SER A 80 3.04 -10.64 -3.68
N CYS A 81 3.73 -9.71 -4.35
CA CYS A 81 4.25 -8.53 -3.70
C CYS A 81 4.36 -7.30 -4.61
N ARG A 82 4.33 -6.14 -3.96
CA ARG A 82 4.47 -4.82 -4.59
C ARG A 82 5.34 -3.94 -3.70
N VAL A 83 6.24 -3.18 -4.31
CA VAL A 83 7.02 -2.13 -3.66
C VAL A 83 6.55 -0.80 -4.22
N LEU A 84 6.07 0.06 -3.33
CA LEU A 84 5.60 1.41 -3.64
C LEU A 84 6.51 2.43 -2.97
N VAL A 85 6.69 3.58 -3.61
CA VAL A 85 7.44 4.71 -3.07
C VAL A 85 6.55 5.94 -3.15
N GLN A 86 6.50 6.71 -2.07
CA GLN A 86 5.89 8.03 -2.03
C GLN A 86 6.91 9.06 -1.53
N GLU A 87 6.69 10.31 -1.89
CA GLU A 87 7.45 11.43 -1.37
C GLU A 87 6.49 12.30 -0.56
N ILE A 88 6.78 12.47 0.73
CA ILE A 88 5.97 13.27 1.65
C ILE A 88 6.90 14.29 2.27
N ASN A 89 6.62 15.59 2.08
CA ASN A 89 7.43 16.69 2.60
C ASN A 89 8.92 16.60 2.21
N GLY A 90 9.22 16.13 0.99
CA GLY A 90 10.59 15.91 0.51
C GLY A 90 11.27 14.64 1.06
N GLU A 91 10.59 13.88 1.92
CA GLU A 91 11.09 12.60 2.42
C GLU A 91 10.52 11.43 1.63
N LYS A 92 11.43 10.56 1.18
CA LYS A 92 11.08 9.32 0.50
C LYS A 92 10.62 8.28 1.52
N GLN A 93 9.40 7.80 1.35
CA GLN A 93 8.84 6.70 2.13
C GLN A 93 8.53 5.50 1.24
N CYS A 94 9.00 4.32 1.65
CA CYS A 94 8.75 3.08 0.93
C CYS A 94 7.69 2.24 1.64
N GLN A 95 6.89 1.53 0.85
CA GLN A 95 5.93 0.54 1.32
C GLN A 95 6.16 -0.77 0.61
N LEU A 96 6.12 -1.86 1.38
CA LEU A 96 6.21 -3.22 0.86
C LEU A 96 4.93 -3.96 1.20
N TRP A 97 4.18 -4.31 0.17
CA TRP A 97 2.90 -5.01 0.28
C TRP A 97 3.08 -6.46 -0.13
N VAL A 98 2.51 -7.38 0.64
CA VAL A 98 2.51 -8.82 0.35
C VAL A 98 1.09 -9.35 0.43
N THR A 99 0.74 -10.22 -0.51
CA THR A 99 -0.55 -10.92 -0.47
C THR A 99 -0.64 -11.83 0.75
N HIS A 100 -1.80 -11.81 1.40
CA HIS A 100 -2.05 -12.59 2.61
C HIS A 100 -1.79 -14.10 2.43
N ARG A 101 -2.03 -14.64 1.22
CA ARG A 101 -1.83 -16.06 0.87
C ARG A 101 -0.40 -16.59 1.09
N ARG A 102 0.61 -15.71 1.24
CA ARG A 102 2.00 -16.12 1.54
C ARG A 102 2.36 -16.13 3.03
N GLY A 103 1.38 -16.01 3.93
CA GLY A 103 1.61 -16.13 5.38
C GLY A 103 2.60 -15.10 5.94
N GLY A 104 2.72 -13.94 5.29
CA GLY A 104 3.62 -12.86 5.73
C GLY A 104 5.10 -13.01 5.32
N SER A 105 5.48 -14.06 4.59
CA SER A 105 6.85 -14.16 4.05
C SER A 105 7.02 -13.24 2.84
N VAL A 106 8.02 -12.35 2.92
CA VAL A 106 8.32 -11.39 1.84
C VAL A 106 9.25 -12.05 0.81
N PRO A 107 8.88 -12.11 -0.48
CA PRO A 107 9.75 -12.66 -1.53
C PRO A 107 11.08 -11.92 -1.63
N LYS A 108 12.19 -12.64 -1.87
CA LYS A 108 13.54 -12.05 -1.95
C LYS A 108 13.63 -10.92 -2.98
N SER A 109 12.98 -11.06 -4.14
CA SER A 109 12.94 -10.03 -5.18
C SER A 109 12.34 -8.70 -4.67
N CYS A 110 11.22 -8.75 -3.94
CA CYS A 110 10.63 -7.56 -3.33
C CYS A 110 11.48 -7.00 -2.18
N GLN A 111 12.20 -7.85 -1.42
CA GLN A 111 13.14 -7.36 -0.41
C GLN A 111 14.29 -6.58 -1.06
N THR A 112 14.89 -7.13 -2.12
CA THR A 112 15.97 -6.47 -2.87
C THR A 112 15.49 -5.14 -3.46
N ALA A 113 14.35 -5.14 -4.18
CA ALA A 113 13.80 -3.93 -4.77
C ALA A 113 13.42 -2.87 -3.72
N TYR A 114 12.98 -3.28 -2.52
CA TYR A 114 12.76 -2.34 -1.42
C TYR A 114 14.08 -1.74 -0.94
N HIS A 115 15.11 -2.56 -0.73
CA HIS A 115 16.42 -2.11 -0.25
C HIS A 115 17.16 -1.17 -1.21
N GLU A 116 16.96 -1.31 -2.51
CA GLU A 116 17.43 -0.36 -3.52
C GLU A 116 16.80 1.02 -3.38
N GLN A 117 15.61 1.11 -2.77
CA GLN A 117 14.86 2.36 -2.64
C GLN A 117 14.94 2.97 -1.24
N CYS A 118 14.93 2.14 -0.19
CA CYS A 118 14.94 2.55 1.21
C CYS A 118 15.77 1.58 2.06
N SER A 119 16.56 2.12 3.00
CA SER A 119 17.38 1.34 3.92
C SER A 119 16.62 0.88 5.18
N ALA A 120 15.73 1.74 5.71
CA ALA A 120 14.97 1.44 6.92
C ALA A 120 13.70 0.62 6.63
N LYS A 121 13.42 -0.36 7.48
CA LYS A 121 12.23 -1.21 7.40
C LYS A 121 11.59 -1.38 8.77
N ILE A 122 10.32 -1.01 8.87
CA ILE A 122 9.49 -1.27 10.05
C ILE A 122 8.45 -2.31 9.65
N LYS A 123 8.39 -3.43 10.38
CA LYS A 123 7.38 -4.48 10.14
C LYS A 123 6.08 -4.07 10.84
N ILE A 124 5.05 -3.76 10.06
CA ILE A 124 3.73 -3.34 10.56
C ILE A 124 2.65 -4.43 10.43
N TYR A 125 2.92 -5.53 9.74
CA TYR A 125 2.00 -6.66 9.57
C TYR A 125 2.70 -7.98 9.91
N ASP A 126 2.05 -8.82 10.69
CA ASP A 126 2.52 -10.13 11.13
C ASP A 126 1.35 -11.13 11.21
N ALA A 127 1.62 -12.35 11.66
CA ALA A 127 0.61 -13.41 11.76
C ALA A 127 -0.48 -13.10 12.80
N GLU A 128 -0.20 -12.26 13.80
CA GLU A 128 -1.18 -11.90 14.83
C GLU A 128 -2.28 -10.98 14.27
N CYS A 129 -2.00 -10.31 13.14
CA CYS A 129 -2.96 -9.49 12.41
C CYS A 129 -4.05 -10.30 11.68
N VAL A 130 -3.91 -11.62 11.58
CA VAL A 130 -4.83 -12.51 10.83
C VAL A 130 -5.96 -13.03 11.72
N ASN A 131 -5.71 -13.15 13.02
CA ASN A 131 -6.54 -13.92 13.94
C ASN A 131 -7.47 -13.06 14.84
N ASN A 132 -7.81 -11.83 14.44
CA ASN A 132 -8.70 -10.95 15.21
C ASN A 132 -9.64 -10.13 14.32
#